data_AF-G7KSH7-F1
#
_entry.id   AF-G7KSH7-F1
#
_cell.length_a   1.000
_cell.length_b   1.000
_cell.length_c   1.000
_cell.angle_alpha   90.00
_cell.angle_beta   90.00
_cell.angle_gamma   90.00
#
_symmetry.space_group_name_H-M   'P 1'
#
loop_
_entity.id
_entity.type
_entity.pdbx_description
1 polymer ?
#
loop_
_entity_poly.entity_id
_entity_poly.type
_entity_poly.pdbx_seq_one_letter_code
_entity_poly.pdbx_strand_id
1 'polypeptide(L)'
;MDLNVSPSNNTTITIPVNGTIPVSSTFENPIPVTGSGDRKPIALWPGMFHSPVTTALWEARGKIFERLLDPPRDAPPQSELVTRTPSQSRTSILYNFSSDFVLREQYRDPWNDVRIGKLLEDLDALAGTISVKIVLKKPISVNIDLTIVGSVIWVGRSSIEIQLEVTQSKQEGSDSDSVVLTANFIFVARDSKTGKAAPVNRLSPETAREKLLFEQAEARNNLKKRKRGGEKKDHENEEEKKLKDLLAEGRIFCDMPALADRDSILLRDTSLENSLICHPQQRNIHGRIFGGFLMNRAFELAFSTAYAFAGLVPYFLEVDHVDFLRPVDVGDFLRLKSCVLYTELHDPDQPLINVEVVAHVTRPELRSSEVSNTFHFTFTVRPEAKAMKNGFKLRNVVPATEEEARRILERIDADNLNEFFRT
;
A
#
# COMPACT_ATOMS: atom_id res chain seq x y z
N MET A 1 62.58 -14.88 15.39
CA MET A 1 63.16 -13.75 14.67
C MET A 1 62.00 -12.97 14.09
N ASP A 2 61.67 -11.87 14.75
CA ASP A 2 60.81 -10.83 14.21
C ASP A 2 61.42 -10.27 12.91
N LEU A 3 60.56 -9.81 12.00
CA LEU A 3 60.63 -8.46 11.45
C LEU A 3 59.33 -8.11 10.68
N ASN A 4 58.70 -7.05 11.20
CA ASN A 4 57.53 -6.31 10.73
C ASN A 4 57.39 -6.07 9.22
N VAL A 5 56.17 -6.27 8.69
CA VAL A 5 55.54 -5.37 7.71
C VAL A 5 54.02 -5.34 7.98
N SER A 6 53.49 -4.18 8.35
CA SER A 6 52.06 -3.87 8.33
C SER A 6 51.53 -3.86 6.88
N PRO A 7 50.24 -4.15 6.68
CA PRO A 7 49.42 -3.12 6.06
C PRO A 7 48.14 -2.87 6.85
N SER A 8 48.07 -1.63 7.31
CA SER A 8 46.85 -0.85 7.47
C SER A 8 45.92 -0.99 6.26
N ASN A 9 44.72 -1.52 6.48
CA ASN A 9 43.47 -0.77 6.35
C ASN A 9 42.32 -1.76 6.55
N ASN A 10 41.81 -1.81 7.78
CA ASN A 10 40.47 -2.29 8.07
C ASN A 10 39.49 -1.43 7.28
N THR A 11 38.99 -1.94 6.15
CA THR A 11 37.77 -1.41 5.55
C THR A 11 36.60 -1.83 6.43
N THR A 12 36.44 -1.12 7.55
CA THR A 12 35.20 -1.09 8.30
C THR A 12 34.15 -0.53 7.36
N ILE A 13 33.41 -1.39 6.66
CA ILE A 13 32.23 -0.98 5.92
C ILE A 13 31.14 -0.71 6.97
N THR A 14 31.23 0.48 7.55
CA THR A 14 30.21 1.09 8.37
C THR A 14 29.05 1.45 7.45
N ILE A 15 28.04 0.59 7.35
CA ILE A 15 26.76 1.00 6.76
C ILE A 15 26.03 1.78 7.87
N PRO A 16 25.79 3.10 7.73
CA PRO A 16 25.05 3.84 8.71
C PRO A 16 23.59 3.41 8.67
N VAL A 17 22.94 3.37 9.83
CA VAL A 17 21.47 3.24 9.96
C VAL A 17 20.74 4.47 9.35
N ASN A 18 21.51 5.48 8.91
CA ASN A 18 21.13 6.50 7.93
C ASN A 18 21.78 6.15 6.58
N GLY A 19 21.04 5.54 5.66
CA GLY A 19 21.57 5.17 4.34
C GLY A 19 20.53 5.28 3.24
N THR A 20 20.94 5.78 2.08
CA THR A 20 20.18 5.64 0.83
C THR A 20 20.50 4.27 0.24
N ILE A 21 19.47 3.46 0.03
CA ILE A 21 19.59 2.16 -0.63
C ILE A 21 19.53 2.40 -2.15
N PRO A 22 20.64 2.24 -2.90
CA PRO A 22 20.60 2.31 -4.34
C PRO A 22 19.88 1.08 -4.90
N VAL A 23 19.00 1.29 -5.88
CA VAL A 23 18.32 0.22 -6.59
C VAL A 23 18.82 0.18 -8.03
N SER A 24 19.25 -1.00 -8.47
CA SER A 24 19.72 -1.27 -9.84
C SER A 24 18.90 -2.39 -10.47
N SER A 25 18.80 -2.39 -11.80
CA SER A 25 18.16 -3.51 -12.51
C SER A 25 18.81 -4.87 -12.21
N THR A 26 18.00 -5.93 -12.18
CA THR A 26 18.40 -7.31 -11.81
C THR A 26 18.89 -8.16 -13.00
N PHE A 27 19.12 -7.55 -14.18
CA PHE A 27 19.47 -8.26 -15.42
C PHE A 27 20.99 -8.46 -15.65
N GLU A 28 21.76 -8.73 -14.60
CA GLU A 28 23.11 -9.30 -14.74
C GLU A 28 23.10 -10.80 -14.46
N ASN A 29 23.74 -11.58 -15.34
CA ASN A 29 23.85 -13.04 -15.22
C ASN A 29 24.45 -13.45 -13.88
N PRO A 30 24.03 -14.60 -13.30
CA PRO A 30 24.55 -15.05 -12.02
C PRO A 30 26.06 -15.31 -12.12
N ILE A 31 26.81 -14.66 -11.24
CA ILE A 31 28.24 -14.94 -11.01
C ILE A 31 28.40 -16.45 -10.73
N PRO A 32 29.36 -17.16 -11.35
CA PRO A 32 29.56 -18.57 -11.07
C PRO A 32 30.03 -18.75 -9.61
N VAL A 33 29.27 -19.49 -8.81
CA VAL A 33 29.61 -19.78 -7.42
C VAL A 33 30.68 -20.88 -7.40
N THR A 34 31.95 -20.51 -7.21
CA THR A 34 32.97 -21.44 -6.74
C THR A 34 33.03 -21.37 -5.22
N GLY A 35 32.42 -22.32 -4.52
CA GLY A 35 32.55 -22.44 -3.06
C GLY A 35 31.53 -23.39 -2.45
N SER A 36 32.02 -24.53 -1.96
CA SER A 36 31.28 -25.56 -1.22
C SER A 36 30.79 -25.07 0.14
N GLY A 37 29.51 -25.32 0.43
CA GLY A 37 28.90 -25.20 1.75
C GLY A 37 27.38 -25.08 1.60
N ASP A 38 26.61 -25.76 2.45
CA ASP A 38 25.14 -25.90 2.45
C ASP A 38 24.36 -24.57 2.45
N ARG A 39 24.49 -23.76 1.41
CA ARG A 39 23.78 -22.50 1.18
C ARG A 39 22.88 -22.69 -0.03
N LYS A 40 21.59 -22.47 0.16
CA LYS A 40 20.61 -22.51 -0.93
C LYS A 40 21.08 -21.54 -2.04
N PRO A 41 21.16 -21.99 -3.32
CA PRO A 41 21.43 -21.12 -4.45
C PRO A 41 20.64 -19.82 -4.38
N ILE A 42 21.24 -18.69 -4.78
CA ILE A 42 20.56 -17.36 -4.82
C ILE A 42 19.22 -17.45 -5.57
N ALA A 43 19.15 -18.32 -6.60
CA ALA A 43 17.95 -18.70 -7.34
C ALA A 43 16.74 -19.20 -6.51
N LEU A 44 16.96 -19.57 -5.24
CA LEU A 44 15.97 -20.15 -4.34
C LEU A 44 15.58 -19.22 -3.16
N TRP A 45 16.10 -17.99 -3.14
CA TRP A 45 15.80 -17.04 -2.08
C TRP A 45 14.37 -16.46 -2.24
N PRO A 46 13.64 -16.23 -1.13
CA PRO A 46 12.35 -15.53 -1.18
C PRO A 46 12.53 -14.16 -1.83
N GLY A 47 11.69 -13.86 -2.82
CA GLY A 47 11.57 -12.52 -3.40
C GLY A 47 12.34 -12.21 -4.68
N MET A 48 12.99 -13.20 -5.29
CA MET A 48 13.70 -13.05 -6.57
C MET A 48 12.78 -12.74 -7.79
N PHE A 49 11.47 -12.69 -7.58
CA PHE A 49 10.44 -12.34 -8.59
C PHE A 49 9.65 -11.09 -8.20
N HIS A 50 10.08 -10.36 -7.17
CA HIS A 50 9.55 -9.04 -6.86
C HIS A 50 10.27 -7.95 -7.66
N SER A 51 9.83 -6.71 -7.51
CA SER A 51 10.54 -5.59 -8.12
C SER A 51 12.02 -5.55 -7.68
N PRO A 52 12.91 -4.93 -8.46
CA PRO A 52 14.30 -4.72 -8.05
C PRO A 52 14.43 -4.04 -6.68
N VAL A 53 13.53 -3.12 -6.37
CA VAL A 53 13.48 -2.42 -5.08
C VAL A 53 13.13 -3.37 -3.95
N THR A 54 12.08 -4.16 -4.12
CA THR A 54 11.67 -5.14 -3.12
C THR A 54 12.82 -6.13 -2.86
N THR A 55 13.51 -6.57 -3.91
CA THR A 55 14.71 -7.42 -3.80
C THR A 55 15.81 -6.76 -2.98
N ALA A 56 16.20 -5.52 -3.33
CA ALA A 56 17.22 -4.75 -2.62
C ALA A 56 16.86 -4.53 -1.14
N LEU A 57 15.58 -4.29 -0.85
CA LEU A 57 15.08 -4.15 0.52
C LEU A 57 15.16 -5.46 1.31
N TRP A 58 14.78 -6.57 0.70
CA TRP A 58 14.91 -7.88 1.34
C TRP A 58 16.36 -8.24 1.63
N GLU A 59 17.29 -7.94 0.73
CA GLU A 59 18.73 -8.12 0.97
C GLU A 59 19.24 -7.23 2.11
N ALA A 60 18.83 -5.96 2.14
CA ALA A 60 19.18 -5.05 3.22
C ALA A 60 18.62 -5.55 4.57
N ARG A 61 17.37 -6.02 4.61
CA ARG A 61 16.74 -6.61 5.81
C ARG A 61 17.43 -7.90 6.24
N GLY A 62 17.83 -8.76 5.29
CA GLY A 62 18.60 -9.98 5.57
C GLY A 62 19.90 -9.67 6.29
N LYS A 63 20.67 -8.70 5.79
CA LYS A 63 21.93 -8.25 6.43
C LYS A 63 21.70 -7.67 7.84
N ILE A 64 20.59 -6.96 8.06
CA ILE A 64 20.22 -6.46 9.39
C ILE A 64 19.86 -7.62 10.33
N PHE A 65 19.10 -8.60 9.85
CA PHE A 65 18.69 -9.77 10.62
C PHE A 65 19.89 -10.65 11.01
N GLU A 66 20.84 -10.86 10.09
CA GLU A 66 22.10 -11.57 10.38
C GLU A 66 22.90 -10.87 11.49
N ARG A 67 22.98 -9.53 11.49
CA ARG A 67 23.61 -8.76 12.58
C ARG A 67 22.87 -8.84 13.91
N LEU A 68 21.56 -9.06 13.91
CA LEU A 68 20.80 -9.25 15.15
C LEU A 68 21.02 -10.65 15.75
N LEU A 69 21.35 -11.64 14.93
CA LEU A 69 21.71 -12.97 15.38
C LEU A 69 23.13 -13.01 15.97
N ASP A 70 24.06 -12.19 15.45
CA ASP A 70 25.41 -11.95 15.99
C ASP A 70 25.61 -10.45 16.34
N PRO A 71 25.03 -9.98 17.45
CA PRO A 71 25.16 -8.57 17.85
C PRO A 71 26.62 -8.23 18.16
N PRO A 72 27.09 -7.01 17.83
CA PRO A 72 28.38 -6.50 18.31
C PRO A 72 28.46 -6.63 19.83
N ARG A 73 29.67 -6.92 20.36
CA ARG A 73 29.88 -7.14 21.81
C ARG A 73 29.40 -6.00 22.71
N ASP A 74 29.29 -4.78 22.16
CA ASP A 74 28.91 -3.56 22.86
C ASP A 74 27.43 -3.16 22.62
N ALA A 75 26.63 -3.99 21.95
CA ALA A 75 25.21 -3.72 21.73
C ALA A 75 24.40 -3.96 23.03
N PRO A 76 23.46 -3.07 23.39
CA PRO A 76 22.61 -3.29 24.56
C PRO A 76 21.79 -4.57 24.41
N PRO A 77 21.42 -5.24 25.51
CA PRO A 77 20.62 -6.46 25.47
C PRO A 77 19.32 -6.22 24.69
N GLN A 78 18.94 -7.16 23.82
CA GLN A 78 17.72 -7.05 22.99
C GLN A 78 16.41 -6.98 23.82
N SER A 79 16.49 -7.28 25.13
CA SER A 79 15.41 -7.12 26.11
C SER A 79 15.22 -5.70 26.62
N GLU A 80 16.17 -4.78 26.39
CA GLU A 80 16.12 -3.41 26.89
C GLU A 80 15.49 -2.46 25.87
N LEU A 81 14.39 -1.81 26.26
CA LEU A 81 13.70 -0.84 25.41
C LEU A 81 14.42 0.49 25.45
N VAL A 82 15.06 0.87 24.35
CA VAL A 82 15.79 2.13 24.22
C VAL A 82 14.92 3.16 23.50
N THR A 83 14.89 4.39 24.00
CA THR A 83 14.23 5.50 23.30
C THR A 83 15.02 5.86 22.03
N ARG A 84 14.31 5.97 20.91
CA ARG A 84 14.87 6.29 19.59
C ARG A 84 14.28 7.59 19.07
N THR A 85 15.01 8.28 18.20
CA THR A 85 14.50 9.48 17.50
C THR A 85 13.99 9.09 16.10
N PRO A 86 13.07 9.86 15.49
CA PRO A 86 12.60 9.58 14.13
C PRO A 86 13.75 9.55 13.10
N SER A 87 14.74 10.42 13.26
CA SER A 87 15.94 10.47 12.41
C SER A 87 16.74 9.16 12.39
N GLN A 88 16.76 8.41 13.50
CA GLN A 88 17.42 7.09 13.58
C GLN A 88 16.66 5.97 12.88
N SER A 89 15.37 6.17 12.58
CA SER A 89 14.53 5.23 11.84
C SER A 89 14.46 5.53 10.35
N ARG A 90 15.07 6.64 9.92
CA ARG A 90 14.93 7.18 8.57
C ARG A 90 15.59 6.25 7.55
N THR A 91 14.79 5.72 6.64
CA THR A 91 15.26 4.90 5.52
C THR A 91 14.92 5.61 4.22
N SER A 92 15.84 5.62 3.25
CA SER A 92 15.57 6.20 1.93
C SER A 92 15.92 5.24 0.82
N ILE A 93 15.10 5.21 -0.22
CA ILE A 93 15.38 4.52 -1.48
C ILE A 93 15.35 5.53 -2.60
N LEU A 94 16.36 5.45 -3.47
CA LEU A 94 16.43 6.21 -4.69
C LEU A 94 16.14 5.30 -5.89
N TYR A 95 15.18 5.72 -6.70
CA TYR A 95 14.82 5.11 -7.98
C TYR A 95 15.41 5.99 -9.08
N ASN A 96 16.50 5.52 -9.67
CA ASN A 96 17.23 6.23 -10.72
C ASN A 96 16.53 6.10 -12.08
N PHE A 97 15.26 6.49 -12.17
CA PHE A 97 14.51 6.38 -13.42
C PHE A 97 15.17 7.15 -14.57
N SER A 98 15.75 8.32 -14.31
CA SER A 98 16.38 9.19 -15.33
C SER A 98 17.57 8.54 -16.02
N SER A 99 18.32 7.68 -15.32
CA SER A 99 19.56 7.06 -15.80
C SER A 99 19.47 5.55 -16.03
N ASP A 100 18.67 4.82 -15.24
CA ASP A 100 18.43 3.38 -15.40
C ASP A 100 17.16 3.14 -16.24
N PHE A 101 17.36 2.95 -17.56
CA PHE A 101 16.27 2.71 -18.51
C PHE A 101 15.55 1.37 -18.27
N VAL A 102 16.24 0.36 -17.74
CA VAL A 102 15.63 -0.95 -17.48
C VAL A 102 14.72 -0.85 -16.26
N LEU A 103 15.18 -0.21 -15.19
CA LEU A 103 14.35 0.08 -14.03
C LEU A 103 13.15 0.94 -14.44
N ARG A 104 13.37 1.98 -15.24
CA ARG A 104 12.28 2.82 -15.78
C ARG A 104 11.22 1.99 -16.49
N GLU A 105 11.63 1.11 -17.41
CA GLU A 105 10.71 0.31 -18.21
C GLU A 105 9.90 -0.68 -17.34
N GLN A 106 10.51 -1.26 -16.30
CA GLN A 106 9.79 -2.15 -15.38
C GLN A 106 8.68 -1.44 -14.59
N TYR A 107 8.87 -0.16 -14.30
CA TYR A 107 7.95 0.69 -13.55
C TYR A 107 7.05 1.55 -14.43
N ARG A 108 7.24 1.53 -15.75
CA ARG A 108 6.45 2.33 -16.70
C ARG A 108 5.14 1.63 -17.06
N ASP A 109 4.06 2.40 -17.11
CA ASP A 109 2.76 1.96 -17.58
C ASP A 109 2.58 2.28 -19.09
N PRO A 110 1.50 1.77 -19.74
CA PRO A 110 1.26 2.03 -21.16
C PRO A 110 1.06 3.51 -21.52
N TRP A 111 0.77 4.38 -20.54
CA TRP A 111 0.57 5.82 -20.71
C TRP A 111 1.79 6.66 -20.34
N ASN A 112 2.95 6.02 -20.13
CA ASN A 112 4.20 6.66 -19.74
C ASN A 112 4.18 7.30 -18.34
N ASP A 113 3.37 6.78 -17.44
CA ASP A 113 3.40 7.09 -16.01
C ASP A 113 3.92 5.91 -15.19
N VAL A 114 4.08 6.11 -13.88
CA VAL A 114 4.53 5.04 -12.97
C VAL A 114 3.39 4.06 -12.71
N ARG A 115 3.70 2.75 -12.79
CA ARG A 115 2.83 1.65 -12.36
C ARG A 115 2.59 1.74 -10.86
N ILE A 116 1.51 2.41 -10.46
CA ILE A 116 1.17 2.63 -9.05
C ILE A 116 1.07 1.32 -8.28
N GLY A 117 0.48 0.26 -8.85
CA GLY A 117 0.42 -1.05 -8.19
C GLY A 117 1.80 -1.61 -7.79
N LYS A 118 2.84 -1.37 -8.61
CA LYS A 118 4.23 -1.72 -8.28
C LYS A 118 4.82 -0.83 -7.19
N LEU A 119 4.50 0.46 -7.20
CA LEU A 119 4.90 1.36 -6.13
C LEU A 119 4.24 0.98 -4.79
N LEU A 120 2.96 0.59 -4.80
CA LEU A 120 2.25 0.09 -3.61
C LEU A 120 2.89 -1.20 -3.06
N GLU A 121 3.33 -2.10 -3.95
CA GLU A 121 4.09 -3.31 -3.59
C GLU A 121 5.38 -2.96 -2.84
N ASP A 122 6.14 -1.98 -3.36
CA ASP A 122 7.40 -1.52 -2.76
C ASP A 122 7.18 -0.79 -1.42
N LEU A 123 6.14 0.04 -1.32
CA LEU A 123 5.78 0.74 -0.08
C LEU A 123 5.45 -0.25 1.04
N ASP A 124 4.80 -1.37 0.73
CA ASP A 124 4.58 -2.43 1.71
C ASP A 124 5.86 -3.16 2.09
N ALA A 125 6.79 -3.34 1.14
CA ALA A 125 8.06 -4.01 1.41
C ALA A 125 8.92 -3.17 2.37
N LEU A 126 8.86 -1.85 2.18
CA LEU A 126 9.49 -0.85 3.04
C LEU A 126 8.93 -0.84 4.44
N ALA A 127 7.61 -0.77 4.54
CA ALA A 127 6.96 -0.64 5.82
C ALA A 127 6.93 -2.01 6.51
N GLY A 128 6.36 -3.04 5.89
CA GLY A 128 6.26 -4.42 6.35
C GLY A 128 4.89 -4.88 6.90
N THR A 129 3.85 -4.89 6.06
CA THR A 129 2.59 -5.67 6.21
C THR A 129 1.30 -4.98 6.70
N ILE A 130 1.21 -3.66 6.94
CA ILE A 130 -0.10 -3.00 7.20
C ILE A 130 -0.10 -1.53 6.76
N SER A 131 -0.98 -1.16 5.81
CA SER A 131 -1.15 0.22 5.34
C SER A 131 -2.41 0.89 5.89
N VAL A 132 -2.33 2.19 6.18
CA VAL A 132 -3.41 3.00 6.78
C VAL A 132 -4.14 3.84 5.75
N LYS A 133 -3.41 4.50 4.86
CA LYS A 133 -3.96 5.28 3.76
C LYS A 133 -2.79 5.71 2.88
N ILE A 134 -3.00 5.71 1.58
CA ILE A 134 -2.01 6.10 0.59
C ILE A 134 -2.67 7.11 -0.33
N VAL A 135 -2.13 8.33 -0.37
CA VAL A 135 -2.70 9.45 -1.12
C VAL A 135 -1.70 9.95 -2.14
N LEU A 136 -2.13 10.00 -3.40
CA LEU A 136 -1.40 10.62 -4.49
C LEU A 136 -1.74 12.11 -4.56
N LYS A 137 -0.74 12.97 -4.36
CA LYS A 137 -0.89 14.44 -4.40
C LYS A 137 -0.66 15.01 -5.79
N LYS A 138 0.28 14.43 -6.54
CA LYS A 138 0.71 14.90 -7.86
C LYS A 138 1.01 13.73 -8.79
N PRO A 139 0.89 13.90 -10.12
CA PRO A 139 1.30 12.89 -11.09
C PRO A 139 2.78 12.53 -10.93
N ILE A 140 3.08 11.23 -11.00
CA ILE A 140 4.44 10.70 -10.90
C ILE A 140 4.96 10.40 -12.30
N SER A 141 6.06 11.03 -12.68
CA SER A 141 6.67 10.82 -13.99
C SER A 141 7.78 9.79 -13.93
N VAL A 142 7.79 8.85 -14.87
CA VAL A 142 8.89 7.88 -15.06
C VAL A 142 10.16 8.52 -15.62
N ASN A 143 10.14 9.80 -15.99
CA ASN A 143 11.32 10.48 -16.53
C ASN A 143 12.16 11.20 -15.46
N ILE A 144 11.69 11.21 -14.22
CA ILE A 144 12.30 11.93 -13.10
C ILE A 144 12.60 10.93 -12.01
N ASP A 145 13.78 11.05 -11.40
CA ASP A 145 14.16 10.19 -10.29
C ASP A 145 13.16 10.32 -9.13
N LEU A 146 12.86 9.19 -8.52
CA LEU A 146 11.87 9.09 -7.46
C LEU A 146 12.59 8.69 -6.17
N THR A 147 12.33 9.41 -5.09
CA THR A 147 12.89 9.05 -3.77
C THR A 147 11.75 8.70 -2.83
N ILE A 148 11.86 7.57 -2.14
CA ILE A 148 10.95 7.21 -1.04
C ILE A 148 11.71 7.34 0.26
N VAL A 149 11.18 8.11 1.20
CA VAL A 149 11.73 8.28 2.54
C VAL A 149 10.71 7.78 3.55
N GLY A 150 11.11 6.83 4.38
CA GLY A 150 10.30 6.32 5.49
C GLY A 150 10.86 6.71 6.84
N SER A 151 10.01 7.11 7.77
CA SER A 151 10.37 7.34 9.18
C SER A 151 9.24 6.96 10.13
N VAL A 152 9.61 6.52 11.33
CA VAL A 152 8.67 6.28 12.41
C VAL A 152 8.18 7.63 12.93
N ILE A 153 6.86 7.85 12.89
CA ILE A 153 6.24 9.09 13.34
C ILE A 153 5.53 8.95 14.69
N TRP A 154 5.17 7.73 15.08
CA TRP A 154 4.50 7.49 16.36
C TRP A 154 4.69 6.05 16.85
N VAL A 155 4.66 5.88 18.18
CA VAL A 155 4.83 4.58 18.84
C VAL A 155 3.86 4.45 20.01
N GLY A 156 3.10 3.35 20.04
CA GLY A 156 2.21 2.95 21.12
C GLY A 156 2.86 1.98 22.12
N ARG A 157 2.08 1.05 22.69
CA ARG A 157 2.63 -0.01 23.56
C ARG A 157 3.36 -1.08 22.76
N SER A 158 2.70 -1.58 21.73
CA SER A 158 3.17 -2.65 20.85
C SER A 158 2.98 -2.28 19.38
N SER A 159 2.64 -1.02 19.11
CA SER A 159 2.30 -0.54 17.78
C SER A 159 3.24 0.57 17.33
N ILE A 160 3.55 0.63 16.05
CA ILE A 160 4.45 1.62 15.46
C ILE A 160 3.78 2.19 14.22
N GLU A 161 3.69 3.51 14.09
CA GLU A 161 3.22 4.17 12.86
C GLU A 161 4.41 4.75 12.10
N ILE A 162 4.51 4.37 10.83
CA ILE A 162 5.56 4.76 9.89
C ILE A 162 4.91 5.62 8.81
N GLN A 163 5.50 6.77 8.53
CA GLN A 163 5.14 7.59 7.37
C GLN A 163 6.17 7.38 6.27
N LEU A 164 5.69 7.09 5.07
CA LEU A 164 6.46 7.09 3.84
C LEU A 164 6.08 8.33 3.03
N GLU A 165 7.07 9.12 2.64
CA GLU A 165 6.93 10.24 1.72
C GLU A 165 7.67 9.89 0.43
N VAL A 166 6.98 10.03 -0.70
CA VAL A 166 7.57 9.86 -2.01
C VAL A 166 7.74 11.25 -2.61
N THR A 167 8.95 11.56 -3.06
CA THR A 167 9.32 12.85 -3.63
C THR A 167 9.82 12.70 -5.06
N GLN A 168 9.46 13.68 -5.89
CA GLN A 168 10.10 13.96 -7.18
C GLN A 168 10.36 15.46 -7.26
N SER A 169 11.59 15.86 -7.57
CA SER A 169 11.92 17.26 -7.79
C SER A 169 12.19 17.51 -9.27
N LYS A 170 11.49 18.50 -9.85
CA LYS A 170 11.89 19.14 -11.11
C LYS A 170 12.70 20.40 -10.74
N GLN A 171 14.00 20.22 -10.46
CA GLN A 171 14.94 21.30 -10.10
C GLN A 171 14.67 22.06 -8.78
N GLU A 172 15.71 22.76 -8.32
CA GLU A 172 15.91 23.34 -6.98
C GLU A 172 14.84 24.37 -6.59
N GLY A 173 13.87 23.98 -5.76
CA GLY A 173 12.94 24.88 -5.09
C GLY A 173 12.12 24.15 -4.03
N SER A 174 12.11 24.71 -2.80
CA SER A 174 11.28 24.35 -1.63
C SER A 174 10.95 22.86 -1.43
N ASP A 175 11.64 22.22 -0.49
CA ASP A 175 11.55 20.79 -0.12
C ASP A 175 10.11 20.25 0.07
N SER A 176 9.17 21.09 0.49
CA SER A 176 7.77 20.72 0.74
C SER A 176 6.92 20.47 -0.51
N ASP A 177 7.24 21.09 -1.65
CA ASP A 177 6.43 20.97 -2.87
C ASP A 177 6.80 19.74 -3.73
N SER A 178 7.84 19.02 -3.32
CA SER A 178 8.34 17.83 -4.03
C SER A 178 7.57 16.55 -3.70
N VAL A 179 6.76 16.53 -2.64
CA VAL A 179 6.06 15.31 -2.19
C VAL A 179 4.91 14.99 -3.14
N VAL A 180 5.05 13.89 -3.87
CA VAL A 180 4.06 13.41 -4.85
C VAL A 180 3.10 12.38 -4.26
N LEU A 181 3.52 11.61 -3.25
CA LEU A 181 2.69 10.61 -2.57
C LEU A 181 3.04 10.56 -1.09
N THR A 182 2.04 10.34 -0.25
CA THR A 182 2.23 10.10 1.19
C THR A 182 1.48 8.83 1.58
N ALA A 183 2.12 7.99 2.39
CA ALA A 183 1.55 6.76 2.89
C ALA A 183 1.84 6.60 4.38
N ASN A 184 0.85 6.17 5.15
CA ASN A 184 1.03 5.83 6.56
C ASN A 184 0.83 4.32 6.74
N PHE A 185 1.65 3.68 7.57
CA PHE A 185 1.61 2.25 7.84
C PHE A 185 1.65 2.01 9.35
N ILE A 186 0.87 1.05 9.87
CA ILE A 186 0.82 0.75 11.31
C ILE A 186 1.21 -0.70 11.58
N PHE A 187 2.26 -0.88 12.37
CA PHE A 187 2.78 -2.18 12.74
C PHE A 187 2.30 -2.58 14.11
N VAL A 188 2.22 -3.89 14.32
CA VAL A 188 2.06 -4.47 15.66
C VAL A 188 3.21 -5.45 15.88
N ALA A 189 4.07 -5.13 16.84
CA ALA A 189 5.13 -6.03 17.25
C ALA A 189 4.54 -7.26 17.96
N ARG A 190 5.01 -8.44 17.55
CA ARG A 190 4.64 -9.72 18.15
C ARG A 190 5.88 -10.47 18.59
N ASP A 191 5.78 -11.13 19.73
CA ASP A 191 6.80 -12.03 20.23
C ASP A 191 6.86 -13.29 19.35
N SER A 192 8.06 -13.67 18.92
CA SER A 192 8.26 -14.74 17.94
C SER A 192 7.93 -16.13 18.46
N LYS A 193 7.97 -16.35 19.78
CA LYS A 193 7.68 -17.64 20.42
C LYS A 193 6.21 -17.78 20.79
N THR A 194 5.61 -16.70 21.29
CA THR A 194 4.26 -16.71 21.87
C THR A 194 3.19 -16.12 20.94
N GLY A 195 3.57 -15.38 19.90
CA GLY A 195 2.66 -14.69 18.99
C GLY A 195 1.89 -13.52 19.61
N LYS A 196 2.11 -13.24 20.90
CA LYS A 196 1.44 -12.16 21.64
C LYS A 196 2.08 -10.80 21.35
N ALA A 197 1.34 -9.73 21.61
CA ALA A 197 1.83 -8.37 21.46
C ALA A 197 3.09 -8.13 22.32
N ALA A 198 4.16 -7.64 21.68
CA ALA A 198 5.44 -7.35 22.32
C ALA A 198 5.64 -5.83 22.46
N PRO A 199 6.32 -5.35 23.52
CA PRO A 199 6.60 -3.94 23.66
C PRO A 199 7.61 -3.45 22.62
N VAL A 200 7.52 -2.17 22.26
CA VAL A 200 8.38 -1.52 21.25
C VAL A 200 9.15 -0.34 21.84
N ASN A 201 10.28 -0.02 21.22
CA ASN A 201 11.14 1.12 21.57
C ASN A 201 10.37 2.43 21.52
N ARG A 202 10.50 3.27 22.55
CA ARG A 202 9.82 4.57 22.61
C ARG A 202 10.40 5.54 21.58
N LEU A 203 9.56 6.45 21.09
CA LEU A 203 9.96 7.50 20.16
C LEU A 203 10.08 8.84 20.90
N SER A 204 11.14 9.59 20.62
CA SER A 204 11.32 10.96 21.07
C SER A 204 11.43 11.90 19.86
N PRO A 205 10.33 12.57 19.47
CA PRO A 205 10.35 13.61 18.44
C PRO A 205 11.19 14.82 18.85
N GLU A 206 12.11 15.26 17.99
CA GLU A 206 13.05 16.35 18.29
C GLU A 206 12.59 17.66 17.65
N THR A 207 12.25 17.61 16.37
CA THR A 207 11.88 18.80 15.58
C THR A 207 10.40 19.18 15.74
N ALA A 208 10.05 20.43 15.41
CA ALA A 208 8.65 20.88 15.43
C ALA A 208 7.75 20.07 14.49
N ARG A 209 8.25 19.70 13.29
CA ARG A 209 7.53 18.85 12.34
C ARG A 209 7.29 17.45 12.89
N GLU A 210 8.30 16.84 13.51
CA GLU A 210 8.17 15.50 14.12
C GLU A 210 7.18 15.50 15.28
N LYS A 211 7.19 16.54 16.13
CA LYS A 211 6.23 16.69 17.24
C LYS A 211 4.79 16.80 16.72
N LEU A 212 4.58 17.62 15.69
CA LEU A 212 3.27 17.75 15.04
C LEU A 212 2.79 16.41 14.46
N LEU A 213 3.65 15.69 13.73
CA LEU A 213 3.32 14.38 13.17
C LEU A 213 2.97 13.35 14.26
N PHE A 214 3.69 13.38 15.38
CA PHE A 214 3.43 12.51 16.53
C PHE A 214 2.06 12.79 17.16
N GLU A 215 1.72 14.06 17.39
CA GLU A 215 0.42 14.49 17.94
C GLU A 215 -0.73 14.10 17.01
N GLN A 216 -0.58 14.34 15.71
CA GLN A 216 -1.56 13.95 14.70
C GLN A 216 -1.78 12.43 14.67
N ALA A 217 -0.70 11.64 14.72
CA ALA A 217 -0.79 10.18 14.78
C ALA A 217 -1.44 9.68 16.07
N GLU A 218 -1.13 10.31 17.20
CA GLU A 218 -1.76 9.99 18.49
C GLU A 218 -3.27 10.28 18.46
N ALA A 219 -3.68 11.42 17.90
CA ALA A 219 -5.09 11.77 17.71
C ALA A 219 -5.82 10.74 16.84
N ARG A 220 -5.22 10.33 15.70
CA ARG A 220 -5.75 9.27 14.83
C ARG A 220 -5.94 7.96 15.59
N ASN A 221 -4.93 7.54 16.36
CA ASN A 221 -5.00 6.30 17.13
C ASN A 221 -6.05 6.35 18.26
N ASN A 222 -6.17 7.49 18.95
CA ASN A 222 -7.18 7.68 19.99
C ASN A 222 -8.61 7.62 19.40
N LEU A 223 -8.80 8.17 18.20
CA LEU A 223 -10.07 8.05 17.47
C LEU A 223 -10.37 6.60 17.10
N LYS A 224 -9.39 5.85 16.57
CA LYS A 224 -9.54 4.41 16.28
C LYS A 224 -9.99 3.62 17.53
N LYS A 225 -9.46 3.96 18.71
CA LYS A 225 -9.89 3.34 19.99
C LYS A 225 -11.32 3.71 20.38
N ARG A 226 -11.72 4.98 20.24
CA ARG A 226 -13.09 5.42 20.54
C ARG A 226 -14.12 4.71 19.65
N LYS A 227 -13.82 4.57 18.35
CA LYS A 227 -14.68 3.84 17.40
C LYS A 227 -14.89 2.38 17.78
N ARG A 228 -13.85 1.70 18.29
CA ARG A 228 -13.95 0.32 18.81
C ARG A 228 -14.75 0.22 20.12
N GLY A 229 -14.89 1.33 20.85
CA GLY A 229 -15.65 1.44 22.09
C GLY A 229 -17.17 1.60 21.91
N GLY A 230 -17.66 1.71 20.67
CA GLY A 230 -19.09 1.70 20.35
C GLY A 230 -19.81 2.99 20.72
N GLU A 231 -19.62 4.06 19.93
CA GLU A 231 -20.61 5.15 19.87
C GLU A 231 -21.53 4.88 18.68
N LYS A 232 -22.51 3.97 18.84
CA LYS A 232 -23.70 3.97 17.97
C LYS A 232 -24.53 5.17 18.37
N LYS A 233 -24.49 6.25 17.59
CA LYS A 233 -25.47 7.34 17.72
C LYS A 233 -26.76 6.95 17.02
N ASP A 234 -27.87 7.35 17.61
CA ASP A 234 -29.23 7.17 17.13
C ASP A 234 -29.49 7.96 15.82
N HIS A 235 -29.16 7.38 14.66
CA HIS A 235 -29.49 7.93 13.33
C HIS A 235 -30.23 6.91 12.44
N GLU A 236 -30.95 5.94 13.02
CA GLU A 236 -31.66 4.90 12.25
C GLU A 236 -32.64 5.47 11.21
N ASN A 237 -33.34 6.57 11.54
CA ASN A 237 -34.32 7.19 10.64
C ASN A 237 -33.70 7.89 9.42
N GLU A 238 -32.51 8.49 9.55
CA GLU A 238 -31.82 9.15 8.43
C GLU A 238 -31.14 8.13 7.53
N GLU A 239 -30.54 7.10 8.10
CA GLU A 239 -29.95 5.98 7.36
C GLU A 239 -31.01 5.22 6.56
N GLU A 240 -32.17 4.92 7.16
CA GLU A 240 -33.25 4.22 6.46
C GLU A 240 -33.81 5.06 5.30
N LYS A 241 -33.85 6.39 5.45
CA LYS A 241 -34.24 7.29 4.36
C LYS A 241 -33.23 7.25 3.21
N LYS A 242 -31.93 7.43 3.49
CA LYS A 242 -30.87 7.34 2.47
C LYS A 242 -30.87 5.99 1.76
N LEU A 243 -31.10 4.91 2.50
CA LEU A 243 -31.20 3.55 1.98
C LEU A 243 -32.37 3.40 1.00
N LYS A 244 -33.55 3.90 1.37
CA LYS A 244 -34.74 3.91 0.50
C LYS A 244 -34.51 4.73 -0.76
N ASP A 245 -33.87 5.89 -0.64
CA ASP A 245 -33.58 6.77 -1.79
C ASP A 245 -32.62 6.08 -2.79
N LEU A 246 -31.54 5.45 -2.30
CA LEU A 246 -30.62 4.68 -3.15
C LEU A 246 -31.30 3.48 -3.84
N LEU A 247 -32.16 2.77 -3.11
CA LEU A 247 -32.87 1.60 -3.66
C LEU A 247 -33.97 1.99 -4.64
N ALA A 248 -34.56 3.18 -4.54
CA ALA A 248 -35.62 3.61 -5.44
C ALA A 248 -35.13 3.64 -6.90
N GLU A 249 -33.92 4.15 -7.13
CA GLU A 249 -33.31 4.19 -8.47
C GLU A 249 -32.94 2.77 -8.96
N GLY A 250 -32.32 1.97 -8.10
CA GLY A 250 -31.96 0.58 -8.42
C GLY A 250 -33.15 -0.33 -8.73
N ARG A 251 -34.29 -0.13 -8.07
CA ARG A 251 -35.53 -0.87 -8.34
C ARG A 251 -36.08 -0.58 -9.73
N ILE A 252 -35.97 0.66 -10.22
CA ILE A 252 -36.39 0.98 -11.59
C ILE A 252 -35.57 0.16 -12.59
N PHE A 253 -34.26 0.01 -12.37
CA PHE A 253 -33.41 -0.85 -13.20
C PHE A 253 -33.83 -2.33 -13.17
N CYS A 254 -34.17 -2.85 -11.99
CA CYS A 254 -34.57 -4.24 -11.83
C CYS A 254 -35.97 -4.54 -12.39
N ASP A 255 -36.95 -3.68 -12.11
CA ASP A 255 -38.37 -3.92 -12.41
C ASP A 255 -38.77 -3.40 -13.79
N MET A 256 -38.18 -2.28 -14.22
CA MET A 256 -38.54 -1.54 -15.43
C MET A 256 -37.30 -1.04 -16.19
N PRO A 257 -36.42 -1.92 -16.68
CA PRO A 257 -35.12 -1.54 -17.26
C PRO A 257 -35.22 -0.59 -18.47
N ALA A 258 -36.35 -0.61 -19.19
CA ALA A 258 -36.59 0.31 -20.32
C ALA A 258 -36.81 1.78 -19.90
N LEU A 259 -37.19 2.02 -18.64
CA LEU A 259 -37.44 3.34 -18.05
C LEU A 259 -36.27 3.84 -17.18
N ALA A 260 -35.26 3.01 -16.98
CA ALA A 260 -34.09 3.35 -16.19
C ALA A 260 -33.28 4.48 -16.83
N ASP A 261 -32.66 5.33 -15.98
CA ASP A 261 -31.80 6.40 -16.47
C ASP A 261 -30.62 5.81 -17.25
N ARG A 262 -30.37 6.32 -18.46
CA ARG A 262 -29.26 5.87 -19.30
C ARG A 262 -27.90 6.27 -18.74
N ASP A 263 -27.89 7.28 -17.87
CA ASP A 263 -26.70 7.73 -17.17
C ASP A 263 -26.44 6.96 -15.87
N SER A 264 -27.17 5.88 -15.60
CA SER A 264 -26.97 5.04 -14.42
C SER A 264 -26.65 3.58 -14.81
N ILE A 265 -26.05 2.83 -13.90
CA ILE A 265 -25.73 1.41 -14.08
C ILE A 265 -25.77 0.67 -12.75
N LEU A 266 -26.24 -0.58 -12.77
CA LEU A 266 -26.26 -1.42 -11.58
C LEU A 266 -24.83 -1.75 -11.14
N LEU A 267 -24.58 -1.70 -9.83
CA LEU A 267 -23.29 -2.03 -9.21
C LEU A 267 -22.76 -3.38 -9.70
N ARG A 268 -23.60 -4.42 -9.71
CA ARG A 268 -23.22 -5.77 -10.16
C ARG A 268 -22.69 -5.81 -11.60
N ASP A 269 -23.19 -4.92 -12.47
CA ASP A 269 -22.83 -4.86 -13.89
C ASP A 269 -21.50 -4.13 -14.12
N THR A 270 -20.91 -3.55 -13.07
CA THR A 270 -19.57 -2.95 -13.08
C THR A 270 -18.47 -3.94 -12.67
N SER A 271 -18.83 -5.18 -12.30
CA SER A 271 -17.90 -6.08 -11.62
C SER A 271 -16.90 -6.76 -12.57
N LEU A 272 -15.67 -6.93 -12.11
CA LEU A 272 -14.66 -7.81 -12.73
C LEU A 272 -14.12 -8.81 -11.71
N GLU A 273 -13.55 -9.92 -12.18
CA GLU A 273 -12.95 -10.96 -11.34
C GLU A 273 -11.61 -11.42 -11.91
N ASN A 274 -10.66 -11.69 -11.03
CA ASN A 274 -9.39 -12.32 -11.37
C ASN A 274 -9.07 -13.40 -10.33
N SER A 275 -8.55 -14.54 -10.78
CA SER A 275 -8.29 -15.72 -9.96
C SER A 275 -6.89 -16.24 -10.23
N LEU A 276 -6.14 -16.58 -9.17
CA LEU A 276 -4.76 -17.07 -9.27
C LEU A 276 -4.40 -18.02 -8.14
N ILE A 277 -3.41 -18.88 -8.39
CA ILE A 277 -2.77 -19.68 -7.35
C ILE A 277 -1.60 -18.90 -6.76
N CYS A 278 -1.53 -18.87 -5.44
CA CYS A 278 -0.46 -18.24 -4.70
C CYS A 278 0.81 -19.09 -4.76
N HIS A 279 1.86 -18.60 -5.44
CA HIS A 279 3.08 -19.34 -5.71
C HIS A 279 4.21 -18.99 -4.72
N PRO A 280 5.19 -19.90 -4.51
CA PRO A 280 6.31 -19.66 -3.58
C PRO A 280 7.10 -18.38 -3.83
N GLN A 281 7.13 -17.90 -5.07
CA GLN A 281 7.81 -16.68 -5.50
C GLN A 281 7.20 -15.40 -4.89
N GLN A 282 5.96 -15.48 -4.40
CA GLN A 282 5.18 -14.34 -3.89
C GLN A 282 5.21 -14.26 -2.35
N ARG A 283 6.03 -15.09 -1.69
CA ARG A 283 6.09 -15.19 -0.23
C ARG A 283 7.04 -14.15 0.38
N ASN A 284 6.69 -13.66 1.55
CA ASN A 284 7.55 -12.89 2.44
C ASN A 284 8.54 -13.80 3.21
N ILE A 285 9.44 -13.22 4.01
CA ILE A 285 10.39 -13.98 4.87
C ILE A 285 9.73 -14.93 5.86
N HIS A 286 8.46 -14.71 6.20
CA HIS A 286 7.70 -15.55 7.11
C HIS A 286 6.98 -16.69 6.38
N GLY A 287 7.20 -16.85 5.08
CA GLY A 287 6.62 -17.92 4.26
C GLY A 287 5.17 -17.69 3.83
N ARG A 288 4.59 -16.53 4.13
CA ARG A 288 3.22 -16.15 3.75
C ARG A 288 3.22 -15.26 2.53
N ILE A 289 2.11 -15.16 1.80
CA ILE A 289 1.99 -14.24 0.68
C ILE A 289 2.17 -12.80 1.15
N PHE A 290 2.97 -12.09 0.38
CA PHE A 290 3.37 -10.73 0.65
C PHE A 290 2.19 -9.76 0.50
N GLY A 291 2.00 -8.85 1.47
CA GLY A 291 0.88 -7.90 1.46
C GLY A 291 0.93 -6.96 0.25
N GLY A 292 2.12 -6.50 -0.11
CA GLY A 292 2.38 -5.72 -1.31
C GLY A 292 1.99 -6.44 -2.60
N PHE A 293 2.15 -7.76 -2.67
CA PHE A 293 1.68 -8.55 -3.82
C PHE A 293 0.15 -8.51 -3.94
N LEU A 294 -0.57 -8.68 -2.82
CA LEU A 294 -2.03 -8.58 -2.81
C LEU A 294 -2.50 -7.18 -3.20
N MET A 295 -1.86 -6.13 -2.68
CA MET A 295 -2.17 -4.75 -3.03
C MET A 295 -1.95 -4.46 -4.51
N ASN A 296 -0.85 -4.95 -5.09
CA ASN A 296 -0.59 -4.78 -6.51
C ASN A 296 -1.67 -5.46 -7.36
N ARG A 297 -2.03 -6.72 -7.04
CA ARG A 297 -3.09 -7.44 -7.76
C ARG A 297 -4.46 -6.82 -7.60
N ALA A 298 -4.79 -6.33 -6.41
CA ALA A 298 -6.02 -5.61 -6.17
C ALA A 298 -6.06 -4.30 -6.96
N PHE A 299 -4.96 -3.53 -6.98
CA PHE A 299 -4.85 -2.29 -7.74
C PHE A 299 -5.00 -2.53 -9.25
N GLU A 300 -4.31 -3.52 -9.81
CA GLU A 300 -4.42 -3.85 -11.25
C GLU A 300 -5.88 -4.15 -11.62
N LEU A 301 -6.58 -4.94 -10.81
CA LEU A 301 -8.00 -5.25 -11.03
C LEU A 301 -8.90 -4.02 -10.84
N ALA A 302 -8.67 -3.20 -9.82
CA ALA A 302 -9.42 -1.98 -9.56
C ALA A 302 -9.28 -0.98 -10.71
N PHE A 303 -8.06 -0.80 -11.20
CA PHE A 303 -7.76 0.04 -12.35
C PHE A 303 -8.49 -0.45 -13.60
N SER A 304 -8.45 -1.76 -13.90
CA SER A 304 -9.20 -2.33 -15.03
C SER A 304 -10.71 -2.11 -14.89
N THR A 305 -11.23 -2.19 -13.66
CA THR A 305 -12.65 -1.97 -13.36
C THR A 305 -13.06 -0.53 -13.61
N ALA A 306 -12.30 0.42 -13.07
CA ALA A 306 -12.50 1.85 -13.31
C ALA A 306 -12.39 2.19 -14.81
N TYR A 307 -11.43 1.57 -15.50
CA TYR A 307 -11.22 1.83 -16.94
C TYR A 307 -12.40 1.29 -17.77
N ALA A 308 -12.83 0.06 -17.53
CA ALA A 308 -13.98 -0.53 -18.21
C ALA A 308 -15.28 0.26 -17.92
N PHE A 309 -15.44 0.73 -16.68
CA PHE A 309 -16.60 1.49 -16.25
C PHE A 309 -16.67 2.89 -16.88
N ALA A 310 -15.58 3.65 -16.80
CA ALA A 310 -15.51 5.03 -17.28
C ALA A 310 -15.36 5.11 -18.81
N GLY A 311 -14.77 4.09 -19.45
CA GLY A 311 -14.41 4.16 -20.87
C GLY A 311 -13.40 5.26 -21.18
N LEU A 312 -12.66 5.72 -20.17
CA LEU A 312 -11.56 6.68 -20.22
C LEU A 312 -10.47 6.21 -19.27
N VAL A 313 -9.22 6.60 -19.56
CA VAL A 313 -8.07 6.19 -18.75
C VAL A 313 -8.23 6.72 -17.32
N PRO A 314 -8.30 5.84 -16.31
CA PRO A 314 -8.38 6.26 -14.92
C PRO A 314 -7.10 6.92 -14.44
N TYR A 315 -7.25 7.76 -13.43
CA TYR A 315 -6.17 8.38 -12.68
C TYR A 315 -6.36 8.03 -11.21
N PHE A 316 -5.36 7.40 -10.59
CA PHE A 316 -5.40 7.00 -9.19
C PHE A 316 -5.31 8.22 -8.27
N LEU A 317 -6.13 8.28 -7.23
CA LEU A 317 -6.09 9.33 -6.22
C LEU A 317 -5.66 8.78 -4.87
N GLU A 318 -6.32 7.73 -4.40
CA GLU A 318 -5.97 7.13 -3.12
C GLU A 318 -6.39 5.67 -2.99
N VAL A 319 -5.71 4.96 -2.10
CA VAL A 319 -6.20 3.71 -1.51
C VAL A 319 -6.37 3.92 -0.03
N ASP A 320 -7.51 3.45 0.46
CA ASP A 320 -7.94 3.64 1.82
C ASP A 320 -7.30 2.64 2.79
N HIS A 321 -7.73 2.62 4.05
CA HIS A 321 -7.16 1.72 5.05
C HIS A 321 -7.31 0.26 4.67
N VAL A 322 -6.19 -0.43 4.51
CA VAL A 322 -6.15 -1.86 4.21
C VAL A 322 -5.83 -2.63 5.48
N ASP A 323 -6.81 -3.39 5.97
CA ASP A 323 -6.61 -4.35 7.05
C ASP A 323 -6.36 -5.75 6.47
N PHE A 324 -5.16 -6.30 6.73
CA PHE A 324 -4.85 -7.70 6.44
C PHE A 324 -5.41 -8.61 7.53
N LEU A 325 -6.71 -8.89 7.43
CA LEU A 325 -7.46 -9.63 8.44
C LEU A 325 -6.99 -11.07 8.58
N ARG A 326 -6.67 -11.72 7.45
CA ARG A 326 -6.19 -13.10 7.42
C ARG A 326 -4.90 -13.22 6.61
N PRO A 327 -3.96 -14.08 7.04
CA PRO A 327 -2.82 -14.41 6.21
C PRO A 327 -3.28 -15.22 4.99
N VAL A 328 -2.64 -14.95 3.85
CA VAL A 328 -2.74 -15.78 2.64
C VAL A 328 -1.46 -16.61 2.55
N ASP A 329 -1.59 -17.91 2.36
CA ASP A 329 -0.47 -18.84 2.34
C ASP A 329 -0.11 -19.26 0.90
N VAL A 330 1.12 -19.75 0.72
CA VAL A 330 1.53 -20.34 -0.56
C VAL A 330 0.68 -21.59 -0.82
N GLY A 331 0.13 -21.68 -2.03
CA GLY A 331 -0.80 -22.73 -2.46
C GLY A 331 -2.27 -22.36 -2.32
N ASP A 332 -2.62 -21.28 -1.60
CA ASP A 332 -4.00 -20.82 -1.52
C ASP A 332 -4.52 -20.39 -2.91
N PHE A 333 -5.80 -20.69 -3.18
CA PHE A 333 -6.50 -20.22 -4.37
C PHE A 333 -7.12 -18.85 -4.09
N LEU A 334 -6.47 -17.81 -4.63
CA LEU A 334 -6.85 -16.40 -4.42
C LEU A 334 -7.80 -15.95 -5.54
N ARG A 335 -8.95 -15.41 -5.14
CA ARG A 335 -9.95 -14.82 -6.03
C ARG A 335 -10.19 -13.38 -5.63
N LEU A 336 -9.92 -12.46 -6.55
CA LEU A 336 -10.15 -11.04 -6.40
C LEU A 336 -11.40 -10.67 -7.18
N LYS A 337 -12.40 -10.10 -6.52
CA LYS A 337 -13.59 -9.56 -7.16
C LYS A 337 -13.64 -8.06 -6.95
N SER A 338 -13.80 -7.30 -8.02
CA SER A 338 -13.92 -5.85 -7.97
C SER A 338 -15.28 -5.39 -8.46
N CYS A 339 -15.71 -4.22 -8.00
CA CYS A 339 -16.84 -3.47 -8.54
C CYS A 339 -16.69 -1.98 -8.23
N VAL A 340 -17.33 -1.12 -9.01
CA VAL A 340 -17.51 0.29 -8.63
C VAL A 340 -18.61 0.33 -7.59
N LEU A 341 -18.32 0.79 -6.37
CA LEU A 341 -19.31 0.92 -5.31
C LEU A 341 -20.24 2.10 -5.58
N TYR A 342 -19.65 3.27 -5.79
CA TYR A 342 -20.39 4.50 -6.07
C TYR A 342 -19.50 5.50 -6.80
N THR A 343 -20.14 6.54 -7.32
CA THR A 343 -19.48 7.66 -8.01
C THR A 343 -19.85 8.97 -7.37
N GLU A 344 -18.91 9.91 -7.32
CA GLU A 344 -19.17 11.27 -6.86
C GLU A 344 -19.07 12.22 -8.05
N LEU A 345 -20.17 12.89 -8.35
CA LEU A 345 -20.34 13.71 -9.56
C LEU A 345 -20.49 15.20 -9.22
N HIS A 346 -20.19 15.60 -7.98
CA HIS A 346 -20.35 16.98 -7.50
C HIS A 346 -19.43 17.97 -8.21
N ASP A 347 -18.20 17.56 -8.47
CA ASP A 347 -17.26 18.29 -9.31
C ASP A 347 -17.24 17.66 -10.70
N PRO A 348 -17.81 18.32 -11.72
CA PRO A 348 -17.79 17.81 -13.09
C PRO A 348 -16.36 17.64 -13.61
N ASP A 349 -15.41 18.46 -13.15
CA ASP A 349 -14.02 18.45 -13.60
C ASP A 349 -13.21 17.32 -13.00
N GLN A 350 -13.57 16.88 -11.80
CA GLN A 350 -12.93 15.76 -11.12
C GLN A 350 -13.97 14.77 -10.56
N PRO A 351 -14.68 14.02 -11.43
CA PRO A 351 -15.60 13.00 -10.95
C PRO A 351 -14.82 11.86 -10.29
N LEU A 352 -15.32 11.35 -9.16
CA LEU A 352 -14.68 10.27 -8.42
C LEU A 352 -15.35 8.94 -8.69
N ILE A 353 -14.54 7.90 -8.80
CA ILE A 353 -14.91 6.51 -9.00
C ILE A 353 -14.37 5.73 -7.81
N ASN A 354 -15.24 5.32 -6.91
CA ASN A 354 -14.87 4.55 -5.73
C ASN A 354 -15.02 3.06 -6.04
N VAL A 355 -13.88 2.39 -6.20
CA VAL A 355 -13.78 0.97 -6.57
C VAL A 355 -13.41 0.17 -5.34
N GLU A 356 -14.09 -0.94 -5.16
CA GLU A 356 -13.75 -1.90 -4.12
C GLU A 356 -13.25 -3.19 -4.74
N VAL A 357 -12.30 -3.82 -4.07
CA VAL A 357 -11.78 -5.14 -4.42
C VAL A 357 -11.80 -6.03 -3.19
N VAL A 358 -12.47 -7.17 -3.27
CA VAL A 358 -12.51 -8.17 -2.21
C VAL A 358 -11.65 -9.35 -2.61
N ALA A 359 -10.69 -9.70 -1.76
CA ALA A 359 -9.84 -10.86 -1.89
C ALA A 359 -10.41 -12.03 -1.08
N HIS A 360 -10.77 -13.10 -1.77
CA HIS A 360 -11.21 -14.36 -1.18
C HIS A 360 -10.11 -15.41 -1.29
N VAL A 361 -9.81 -16.06 -0.17
CA VAL A 361 -9.04 -17.31 -0.15
C VAL A 361 -10.04 -18.45 -0.21
N THR A 362 -9.99 -19.22 -1.30
CA THR A 362 -10.84 -20.38 -1.52
C THR A 362 -10.02 -21.65 -1.31
N ARG A 363 -10.58 -22.65 -0.62
CA ARG A 363 -10.01 -24.00 -0.52
C ARG A 363 -11.05 -25.00 -1.00
N PRO A 364 -11.05 -25.36 -2.30
CA PRO A 364 -12.08 -26.22 -2.90
C PRO A 364 -12.23 -27.58 -2.18
N GLU A 365 -11.13 -28.15 -1.71
CA GLU A 365 -11.07 -29.43 -1.01
C GLU A 365 -11.82 -29.38 0.33
N LEU A 366 -11.77 -28.23 1.00
CA LEU A 366 -12.46 -27.96 2.25
C LEU A 366 -13.84 -27.31 2.03
N ARG A 367 -14.20 -27.02 0.77
CA ARG A 367 -15.42 -26.28 0.38
C ARG A 367 -15.57 -24.97 1.15
N SER A 368 -14.45 -24.29 1.44
CA SER A 368 -14.44 -23.02 2.14
C SER A 368 -14.02 -21.88 1.21
N SER A 369 -14.62 -20.71 1.43
CA SER A 369 -14.23 -19.45 0.79
C SER A 369 -14.37 -18.33 1.80
N GLU A 370 -13.31 -17.57 1.95
CA GLU A 370 -13.08 -16.76 3.13
C GLU A 370 -12.48 -15.43 2.70
N VAL A 371 -13.10 -14.32 3.13
CA VAL A 371 -12.55 -12.98 2.84
C VAL A 371 -11.24 -12.81 3.60
N SER A 372 -10.16 -12.54 2.88
CA SER A 372 -8.86 -12.22 3.45
C SER A 372 -8.72 -10.72 3.66
N ASN A 373 -9.07 -9.95 2.62
CA ASN A 373 -8.84 -8.52 2.55
C ASN A 373 -9.94 -7.85 1.71
N THR A 374 -10.24 -6.61 2.04
CA THR A 374 -11.00 -5.70 1.20
C THR A 374 -10.16 -4.45 0.98
N PHE A 375 -10.12 -3.97 -0.26
CA PHE A 375 -9.40 -2.78 -0.67
C PHE A 375 -10.39 -1.77 -1.25
N HIS A 376 -10.25 -0.50 -0.90
CA HIS A 376 -11.04 0.59 -1.46
C HIS A 376 -10.10 1.56 -2.15
N PHE A 377 -10.28 1.75 -3.45
CA PHE A 377 -9.48 2.60 -4.30
C PHE A 377 -10.36 3.71 -4.87
N THR A 378 -9.87 4.93 -4.80
CA THR A 378 -10.53 6.08 -5.42
C THR A 378 -9.74 6.48 -6.67
N PHE A 379 -10.46 6.55 -7.79
CA PHE A 379 -9.94 7.03 -9.07
C PHE A 379 -10.72 8.26 -9.53
N THR A 380 -10.11 9.04 -10.42
CA THR A 380 -10.81 9.98 -11.30
C THR A 380 -10.48 9.65 -12.76
N VAL A 381 -10.94 10.45 -13.71
CA VAL A 381 -10.57 10.34 -15.12
C VAL A 381 -9.45 11.32 -15.45
N ARG A 382 -8.52 10.93 -16.32
CA ARG A 382 -7.46 11.84 -16.76
C ARG A 382 -8.03 13.07 -17.48
N PRO A 383 -7.62 14.30 -17.14
CA PRO A 383 -8.10 15.52 -17.78
C PRO A 383 -7.91 15.51 -19.30
N GLU A 384 -6.78 15.01 -19.79
CA GLU A 384 -6.47 14.94 -21.23
C GLU A 384 -7.44 13.99 -21.96
N ALA A 385 -7.74 12.85 -21.33
CA ALA A 385 -8.68 11.87 -21.88
C ALA A 385 -10.12 12.44 -21.88
N LYS A 386 -10.49 13.20 -20.85
CA LYS A 386 -11.77 13.90 -20.76
C LYS A 386 -11.90 15.00 -21.83
N ALA A 387 -10.86 15.79 -22.03
CA ALA A 387 -10.84 16.89 -23.01
C ALA A 387 -11.03 16.41 -24.47
N MET A 388 -10.58 15.20 -24.79
CA MET A 388 -10.79 14.60 -26.13
C MET A 388 -12.22 14.12 -26.37
N LYS A 389 -13.02 13.93 -25.32
CA LYS A 389 -14.38 13.37 -25.39
C LYS A 389 -15.40 14.41 -24.97
N ASN A 390 -15.75 15.30 -25.90
CA ASN A 390 -16.80 16.31 -25.70
C ASN A 390 -18.10 15.65 -25.19
N GLY A 391 -18.63 16.15 -24.08
CA GLY A 391 -19.87 15.61 -23.47
C GLY A 391 -19.68 14.33 -22.66
N PHE A 392 -18.46 13.98 -22.26
CA PHE A 392 -18.24 12.88 -21.31
C PHE A 392 -19.01 13.11 -20.01
N LYS A 393 -19.93 12.19 -19.70
CA LYS A 393 -20.62 12.10 -18.42
C LYS A 393 -20.32 10.74 -17.82
N LEU A 394 -19.80 10.74 -16.60
CA LEU A 394 -19.60 9.50 -15.85
C LEU A 394 -20.96 9.00 -15.37
N ARG A 395 -21.20 7.68 -15.51
CA ARG A 395 -22.46 7.08 -15.08
C ARG A 395 -22.56 7.05 -13.56
N ASN A 396 -23.76 7.18 -13.02
CA ASN A 396 -24.04 6.92 -11.62
C ASN A 396 -24.12 5.41 -11.37
N VAL A 397 -23.68 4.95 -10.20
CA VAL A 397 -23.80 3.55 -9.81
C VAL A 397 -24.92 3.38 -8.80
N VAL A 398 -25.80 2.41 -9.06
CA VAL A 398 -26.98 2.14 -8.24
C VAL A 398 -26.98 0.70 -7.71
N PRO A 399 -27.42 0.49 -6.47
CA PRO A 399 -27.51 -0.85 -5.89
C PRO A 399 -28.76 -1.58 -6.38
N ALA A 400 -28.64 -2.88 -6.66
CA ALA A 400 -29.78 -3.75 -6.96
C ALA A 400 -30.43 -4.32 -5.69
N THR A 401 -29.68 -4.46 -4.59
CA THR A 401 -30.16 -5.07 -3.33
C THR A 401 -29.90 -4.18 -2.13
N GLU A 402 -30.58 -4.47 -1.02
CA GLU A 402 -30.42 -3.74 0.23
C GLU A 402 -29.01 -3.90 0.81
N GLU A 403 -28.39 -5.07 0.63
CA GLU A 403 -27.00 -5.33 1.04
C GLU A 403 -26.01 -4.45 0.26
N GLU A 404 -26.19 -4.32 -1.06
CA GLU A 404 -25.39 -3.42 -1.89
C GLU A 404 -25.58 -1.97 -1.46
N ALA A 405 -26.83 -1.56 -1.19
CA ALA A 405 -27.13 -0.19 -0.76
C ALA A 405 -26.51 0.14 0.60
N ARG A 406 -26.58 -0.76 1.59
CA ARG A 406 -25.90 -0.58 2.88
C ARG A 406 -24.39 -0.47 2.72
N ARG A 407 -23.80 -1.32 1.88
CA ARG A 407 -22.35 -1.29 1.60
C ARG A 407 -21.91 0.04 1.02
N ILE A 408 -22.71 0.63 0.12
CA ILE A 408 -22.47 1.97 -0.42
C ILE A 408 -22.52 3.02 0.69
N LEU A 409 -23.55 3.00 1.54
CA LEU A 409 -23.72 3.97 2.62
C LEU A 409 -22.60 3.88 3.67
N GLU A 410 -22.28 2.68 4.12
CA GLU A 410 -21.16 2.43 5.05
C GLU A 410 -19.85 3.01 4.50
N ARG A 411 -19.66 2.91 3.18
CA ARG A 411 -18.49 3.44 2.52
C ARG A 411 -18.51 4.98 2.44
N ILE A 412 -19.62 5.57 2.00
CA ILE A 412 -19.78 7.03 1.94
C ILE A 412 -19.56 7.67 3.33
N ASP A 413 -20.11 7.06 4.38
CA ASP A 413 -19.93 7.55 5.74
C ASP A 413 -18.47 7.41 6.22
N ALA A 414 -17.77 6.34 5.83
CA ALA A 414 -16.34 6.19 6.09
C ALA A 414 -15.50 7.28 5.39
N ASP A 415 -15.86 7.65 4.16
CA ASP A 415 -15.16 8.67 3.38
C ASP A 415 -15.39 10.09 3.90
N ASN A 416 -16.65 10.44 4.23
CA ASN A 416 -16.98 11.71 4.87
C ASN A 416 -16.23 11.91 6.19
N LEU A 417 -16.09 10.84 6.97
CA LEU A 417 -15.30 10.87 8.20
C LEU A 417 -13.82 11.13 7.91
N ASN A 418 -13.25 10.58 6.84
CA ASN A 418 -11.86 10.79 6.48
C ASN A 418 -11.59 12.23 5.99
N GLU A 419 -12.54 12.85 5.29
CA GLU A 419 -12.42 14.24 4.81
C GLU A 419 -12.45 15.27 5.94
N PHE A 420 -13.27 15.05 6.97
CA PHE A 420 -13.37 15.95 8.13
C PHE A 420 -12.03 16.11 8.89
N PHE A 421 -11.09 15.19 8.71
CA PHE A 421 -9.75 15.25 9.31
C PHE A 421 -8.64 15.64 8.32
N ARG A 422 -8.99 16.02 7.08
CA ARG A 422 -8.05 16.60 6.09
C ARG A 422 -7.85 18.11 6.31
N THR A 423 -8.85 18.81 6.85
CA THR A 423 -8.79 20.21 7.32
C THR A 423 -8.32 20.29 8.76
#